data_AF-A0A5B0QLH1-F1
#
_entry.id   AF-A0A5B0QLH1-F1
#
_cell.length_a   1.000
_cell.length_b   1.000
_cell.length_c   1.000
_cell.angle_alpha   90.00
_cell.angle_beta   90.00
_cell.angle_gamma   90.00
#
_symmetry.space_group_name_H-M   'P 1'
#
loop_
_entity.id
_entity.type
_entity.pdbx_description
1 polymer ?
#
loop_
_entity_poly.entity_id
_entity_poly.type
_entity_poly.pdbx_seq_one_letter_code
_entity_poly.pdbx_strand_id
1 'polypeptide(L)'
;MYNPFLELLGFDGVHDTPVEILHVILLGIVKYLARDLVGSVPAGSRDELVGRLRSFSISALNIDSVKPEYLIKHIKSLVGRDFKILLQAGPFFLMGFLSPEKQAIWLALCKLAPLIFQSRIGDMTQYLVDLQAHIDIFLYLMIKSTAQWVHKPKLHMLLHLPASIERFGPATLCSTEKFESYNGVLRNASIHSNRRAPGRDIAKTFETYASHRFVLSGGVIHDHSTGITRSIGPNVTNFFSNSKVVQQSLGYNAAKSDTRDNQDFPRTSGVCAHKEDVKPIPHELAGSSGEPLIKQIHHIDIDNHNQVHQGAFVVVPTLGEAEWRIARVESLWQVKSLHGRALYAQITVFLVREVDDFYEMRMILRSKRVVLVNAKERRQTSVKSWEVTHSDQDHYVINAASFHAPDLHRAIGRLPVDEVLDADWAAGIRQGLATWDAATGGGAQDSDEEQGEDANAADEAEDMCGPEYGAPGDQGLGVTVDEGILSHDDPDAEGSTDSMYQSSEDDEDDDVEYHDHSGDDEVSAE
;
A
#
# COMPACT_ATOMS: atom_id res chain seq x y z
N MET A 1 -12.81 -16.52 -25.80
CA MET A 1 -13.93 -15.95 -25.03
C MET A 1 -14.33 -14.67 -25.74
N TYR A 2 -15.57 -14.49 -26.18
CA TYR A 2 -16.03 -13.22 -26.76
C TYR A 2 -16.66 -12.38 -25.66
N ASN A 3 -16.30 -11.09 -25.60
CA ASN A 3 -16.83 -10.16 -24.62
C ASN A 3 -17.90 -9.28 -25.30
N PRO A 4 -19.19 -9.42 -24.96
CA PRO A 4 -20.27 -8.68 -25.64
C PRO A 4 -20.23 -7.17 -25.40
N PHE A 5 -19.46 -6.67 -24.44
CA PHE A 5 -19.21 -5.24 -24.30
C PHE A 5 -18.49 -4.64 -25.53
N LEU A 6 -17.73 -5.45 -26.27
CA LEU A 6 -17.06 -5.05 -27.52
C LEU A 6 -18.03 -4.90 -28.72
N GLU A 7 -19.28 -5.37 -28.58
CA GLU A 7 -20.32 -5.29 -29.61
C GLU A 7 -21.30 -4.11 -29.39
N LEU A 8 -21.08 -3.30 -28.34
CA LEU A 8 -21.88 -2.12 -28.06
C LEU A 8 -21.61 -1.02 -29.09
N LEU A 9 -22.66 -0.49 -29.71
CA LEU A 9 -22.57 0.58 -30.74
C LEU A 9 -21.93 1.90 -30.25
N GLY A 10 -21.80 2.07 -28.93
CA GLY A 10 -21.13 3.21 -28.30
C GLY A 10 -19.76 2.88 -27.69
N PHE A 11 -19.22 1.67 -27.92
CA PHE A 11 -17.90 1.29 -27.44
C PHE A 11 -16.80 1.77 -28.40
N ASP A 12 -15.90 2.60 -27.91
CA ASP A 12 -14.70 3.04 -28.63
C ASP A 12 -13.47 2.38 -28.01
N GLY A 13 -12.86 1.41 -28.71
CA GLY A 13 -11.75 0.63 -28.18
C GLY A 13 -10.49 1.42 -27.79
N VAL A 14 -10.34 2.68 -28.27
CA VAL A 14 -9.21 3.56 -27.90
C VAL A 14 -9.59 4.42 -26.71
N HIS A 15 -10.74 5.08 -26.74
CA HIS A 15 -11.14 6.00 -25.69
C HIS A 15 -11.71 5.28 -24.45
N ASP A 16 -12.32 4.09 -24.62
CA ASP A 16 -12.93 3.31 -23.53
C ASP A 16 -11.96 2.37 -22.81
N THR A 17 -10.70 2.26 -23.26
CA THR A 17 -9.66 1.48 -22.59
C THR A 17 -8.75 2.40 -21.76
N PRO A 18 -8.89 2.44 -20.42
CA PRO A 18 -8.06 3.31 -19.57
C PRO A 18 -6.60 2.85 -19.53
N VAL A 19 -5.69 3.78 -19.22
CA VAL A 19 -4.27 3.47 -19.04
C VAL A 19 -4.06 2.64 -17.78
N GLU A 20 -3.73 1.36 -17.95
CA GLU A 20 -3.52 0.41 -16.85
C GLU A 20 -2.15 0.64 -16.18
N ILE A 21 -2.15 1.25 -14.99
CA ILE A 21 -0.93 1.75 -14.35
C ILE A 21 -0.02 0.68 -13.74
N LEU A 22 -0.50 -0.53 -13.45
CA LEU A 22 0.35 -1.60 -12.94
C LEU A 22 1.31 -2.09 -14.03
N HIS A 23 0.81 -2.43 -15.22
CA HIS A 23 1.60 -2.93 -16.34
C HIS A 23 2.37 -1.84 -17.08
N VAL A 24 1.80 -0.63 -17.21
CA VAL A 24 2.41 0.49 -17.95
C VAL A 24 3.49 1.16 -17.10
N ILE A 25 3.18 1.51 -15.84
CA ILE A 25 4.08 2.28 -14.98
C ILE A 25 5.00 1.33 -14.20
N LEU A 26 4.46 0.51 -13.29
CA LEU A 26 5.29 -0.28 -12.36
C LEU A 26 6.04 -1.41 -13.07
N LEU A 27 5.32 -2.32 -13.75
CA LEU A 27 5.89 -3.43 -14.52
C LEU A 27 6.30 -3.02 -15.95
N GLY A 28 6.43 -1.72 -16.19
CA GLY A 28 6.90 -1.12 -17.43
C GLY A 28 8.01 -0.11 -17.13
N ILE A 29 7.70 1.18 -17.25
CA ILE A 29 8.65 2.30 -17.13
C ILE A 29 9.56 2.16 -15.90
N VAL A 30 8.97 1.92 -14.72
CA VAL A 30 9.71 1.83 -13.44
C VAL A 30 10.56 0.56 -13.40
N LYS A 31 10.04 -0.59 -13.84
CA LYS A 31 10.78 -1.86 -13.98
C LYS A 31 11.98 -1.70 -14.92
N TYR A 32 11.84 -1.04 -16.07
CA TYR A 32 12.95 -0.79 -17.00
C TYR A 32 14.03 0.10 -16.37
N LEU A 33 13.64 1.25 -15.82
CA LEU A 33 14.59 2.21 -15.24
C LEU A 33 15.25 1.67 -13.96
N ALA A 34 14.50 1.08 -13.04
CA ALA A 34 15.07 0.52 -11.80
C ALA A 34 16.06 -0.63 -12.10
N ARG A 35 15.81 -1.45 -13.14
CA ARG A 35 16.75 -2.48 -13.62
C ARG A 35 18.07 -1.87 -14.13
N ASP A 36 18.02 -0.84 -14.97
CA ASP A 36 19.22 -0.15 -15.48
C ASP A 36 19.96 0.61 -14.38
N LEU A 37 19.26 1.43 -13.60
CA LEU A 37 19.87 2.31 -12.59
C LEU A 37 20.57 1.48 -11.50
N VAL A 38 19.87 0.51 -10.89
CA VAL A 38 20.47 -0.44 -9.93
C VAL A 38 21.52 -1.31 -10.61
N GLY A 39 21.29 -1.71 -11.88
CA GLY A 39 22.26 -2.43 -12.70
C GLY A 39 23.60 -1.70 -12.83
N SER A 40 23.56 -0.39 -13.04
CA SER A 40 24.74 0.48 -13.20
C SER A 40 25.50 0.79 -11.90
N VAL A 41 24.98 0.40 -10.72
CA VAL A 41 25.73 0.53 -9.46
C VAL A 41 26.88 -0.47 -9.41
N PRO A 42 28.16 -0.02 -9.27
CA PRO A 42 29.33 -0.88 -9.27
C PRO A 42 29.26 -2.01 -8.23
N ALA A 43 29.81 -3.17 -8.56
CA ALA A 43 29.75 -4.35 -7.69
C ALA A 43 30.30 -4.09 -6.28
N GLY A 44 31.44 -3.39 -6.17
CA GLY A 44 32.05 -3.02 -4.88
C GLY A 44 31.27 -1.96 -4.06
N SER A 45 30.21 -1.37 -4.62
CA SER A 45 29.32 -0.42 -3.94
C SER A 45 27.96 -1.03 -3.58
N ARG A 46 27.72 -2.32 -3.87
CA ARG A 46 26.43 -2.97 -3.61
C ARG A 46 26.10 -3.09 -2.13
N ASP A 47 27.11 -3.35 -1.28
CA ASP A 47 26.91 -3.42 0.17
C ASP A 47 26.55 -2.05 0.76
N GLU A 48 27.09 -0.96 0.19
CA GLU A 48 26.73 0.41 0.57
C GLU A 48 25.31 0.77 0.11
N LEU A 49 24.93 0.40 -1.12
CA LEU A 49 23.57 0.58 -1.66
C LEU A 49 22.52 -0.14 -0.77
N VAL A 50 22.82 -1.40 -0.40
CA VAL A 50 22.02 -2.23 0.51
C VAL A 50 21.97 -1.61 1.92
N GLY A 51 23.10 -1.12 2.44
CA GLY A 51 23.19 -0.45 3.74
C GLY A 51 22.40 0.87 3.81
N ARG A 52 22.46 1.69 2.76
CA ARG A 52 21.65 2.91 2.63
C ARG A 52 20.15 2.60 2.60
N LEU A 53 19.74 1.59 1.83
CA LEU A 53 18.34 1.15 1.77
C LEU A 53 17.86 0.52 3.10
N ARG A 54 18.72 -0.22 3.81
CA ARG A 54 18.46 -0.70 5.18
C ARG A 54 18.25 0.45 6.18
N SER A 55 18.96 1.57 5.99
CA SER A 55 18.91 2.73 6.89
C SER A 55 17.82 3.74 6.52
N PHE A 56 17.01 3.47 5.49
CA PHE A 56 15.88 4.31 5.12
C PHE A 56 14.67 4.06 6.03
N SER A 57 14.12 5.11 6.64
CA SER A 57 12.97 4.98 7.55
C SER A 57 11.69 4.60 6.79
N ILE A 58 11.23 3.36 6.99
CA ILE A 58 10.02 2.81 6.36
C ILE A 58 8.71 3.29 7.02
N SER A 59 8.78 4.06 8.11
CA SER A 59 7.65 4.58 8.91
C SER A 59 6.69 5.53 8.19
N ALA A 60 6.90 5.80 6.90
CA ALA A 60 6.01 6.55 6.03
C ALA A 60 5.61 5.77 4.75
N LEU A 61 6.05 4.52 4.61
CA LEU A 61 5.73 3.64 3.48
C LEU A 61 4.56 2.68 3.76
N ASN A 62 4.10 2.59 5.02
CA ASN A 62 3.08 1.64 5.49
C ASN A 62 3.41 0.18 5.09
N ILE A 63 4.59 -0.27 5.51
CA ILE A 63 5.09 -1.64 5.39
C ILE A 63 5.84 -2.00 6.67
N ASP A 64 5.77 -3.26 7.08
CA ASP A 64 6.32 -3.73 8.37
C ASP A 64 7.81 -4.05 8.29
N SER A 65 8.31 -4.44 7.12
CA SER A 65 9.73 -4.61 6.84
C SER A 65 10.08 -4.27 5.40
N VAL A 66 11.36 -4.00 5.17
CA VAL A 66 12.00 -4.03 3.86
C VAL A 66 13.09 -5.11 3.90
N LYS A 67 13.29 -5.79 2.76
CA LYS A 67 14.33 -6.81 2.57
C LYS A 67 15.35 -6.28 1.54
N PRO A 68 16.33 -5.43 1.93
CA PRO A 68 17.17 -4.68 0.98
C PRO A 68 17.98 -5.58 0.05
N GLU A 69 18.57 -6.65 0.58
CA GLU A 69 19.30 -7.65 -0.20
C GLU A 69 18.40 -8.30 -1.25
N TYR A 70 17.14 -8.61 -0.92
CA TYR A 70 16.17 -9.17 -1.86
C TYR A 70 15.89 -8.16 -3.00
N LEU A 71 15.53 -6.92 -2.67
CA LEU A 71 15.21 -5.88 -3.65
C LEU A 71 16.38 -5.60 -4.62
N ILE A 72 17.61 -5.53 -4.12
CA ILE A 72 18.80 -5.24 -4.93
C ILE A 72 19.28 -6.45 -5.75
N LYS A 73 19.16 -7.68 -5.22
CA LYS A 73 19.56 -8.92 -5.92
C LYS A 73 18.52 -9.38 -6.94
N HIS A 74 17.23 -9.27 -6.61
CA HIS A 74 16.11 -9.79 -7.40
C HIS A 74 15.40 -8.71 -8.24
N ILE A 75 16.04 -7.54 -8.45
CA ILE A 75 15.57 -6.38 -9.24
C ILE A 75 14.91 -6.72 -10.61
N LYS A 76 15.24 -7.87 -11.20
CA LYS A 76 14.65 -8.33 -12.47
C LYS A 76 13.26 -8.97 -12.32
N SER A 77 12.95 -9.57 -11.17
CA SER A 77 11.74 -10.38 -10.89
C SER A 77 10.82 -9.78 -9.82
N LEU A 78 11.04 -8.52 -9.44
CA LEU A 78 10.20 -7.80 -8.47
C LEU A 78 8.78 -7.54 -8.99
N VAL A 79 7.83 -7.37 -8.06
CA VAL A 79 6.41 -7.11 -8.34
C VAL A 79 6.03 -5.64 -8.12
N GLY A 80 4.77 -5.28 -8.39
CA GLY A 80 4.28 -3.90 -8.27
C GLY A 80 4.53 -3.27 -6.90
N ARG A 81 4.32 -4.00 -5.80
CA ARG A 81 4.60 -3.55 -4.42
C ARG A 81 6.06 -3.10 -4.25
N ASP A 82 7.01 -3.89 -4.72
CA ASP A 82 8.44 -3.59 -4.59
C ASP A 82 8.83 -2.34 -5.37
N PHE A 83 8.31 -2.16 -6.59
CA PHE A 83 8.57 -0.95 -7.38
C PHE A 83 7.96 0.31 -6.75
N LYS A 84 6.82 0.20 -6.04
CA LYS A 84 6.27 1.29 -5.21
C LYS A 84 7.21 1.64 -4.03
N ILE A 85 7.93 0.67 -3.46
CA ILE A 85 8.95 0.92 -2.41
C ILE A 85 10.19 1.60 -3.02
N LEU A 86 10.70 1.07 -4.13
CA LEU A 86 11.90 1.56 -4.80
C LEU A 86 11.74 3.02 -5.27
N LEU A 87 10.57 3.42 -5.79
CA LEU A 87 10.31 4.83 -6.14
C LEU A 87 10.36 5.75 -4.91
N GLN A 88 9.69 5.37 -3.82
CA GLN A 88 9.55 6.23 -2.64
C GLN A 88 10.85 6.37 -1.82
N ALA A 89 11.72 5.34 -1.83
CA ALA A 89 13.01 5.35 -1.15
C ALA A 89 14.21 5.71 -2.08
N GLY A 90 14.04 5.53 -3.39
CA GLY A 90 15.09 5.63 -4.42
C GLY A 90 15.99 6.88 -4.33
N PRO A 91 15.43 8.09 -4.20
CA PRO A 91 16.23 9.31 -4.07
C PRO A 91 17.30 9.24 -2.96
N PHE A 92 16.99 8.58 -1.84
CA PHE A 92 17.83 8.55 -0.65
C PHE A 92 18.93 7.49 -0.70
N PHE A 93 18.63 6.29 -1.22
CA PHE A 93 19.63 5.20 -1.25
C PHE A 93 20.41 5.11 -2.55
N LEU A 94 19.82 5.46 -3.70
CA LEU A 94 20.38 5.16 -5.04
C LEU A 94 21.18 6.32 -5.65
N MET A 95 20.75 7.58 -5.43
CA MET A 95 21.27 8.72 -6.20
C MET A 95 22.78 8.94 -6.11
N GLY A 96 23.41 8.61 -4.98
CA GLY A 96 24.86 8.74 -4.78
C GLY A 96 25.72 7.88 -5.71
N PHE A 97 25.13 6.95 -6.46
CA PHE A 97 25.80 6.06 -7.41
C PHE A 97 25.45 6.35 -8.89
N LEU A 98 24.61 7.37 -9.15
CA LEU A 98 24.11 7.70 -10.49
C LEU A 98 24.82 8.93 -11.09
N SER A 99 24.87 9.01 -12.42
CA SER A 99 25.26 10.23 -13.13
C SER A 99 24.17 11.31 -13.02
N PRO A 100 24.48 12.62 -13.16
CA PRO A 100 23.48 13.69 -13.08
C PRO A 100 22.29 13.52 -14.05
N GLU A 101 22.53 12.96 -15.24
CA GLU A 101 21.48 12.61 -16.21
C GLU A 101 20.53 11.53 -15.66
N LYS A 102 21.09 10.43 -15.12
CA LYS A 102 20.33 9.35 -14.49
C LYS A 102 19.61 9.81 -13.21
N GLN A 103 20.21 10.74 -12.46
CA GLN A 103 19.59 11.38 -11.29
C GLN A 103 18.35 12.18 -11.70
N ALA A 104 18.46 13.06 -12.71
CA ALA A 104 17.34 13.88 -13.19
C ALA A 104 16.18 13.03 -13.72
N ILE A 105 16.46 12.00 -14.54
CA ILE A 105 15.43 11.06 -15.05
C ILE A 105 14.70 10.36 -13.89
N TRP A 106 15.46 9.87 -12.89
CA TRP A 106 14.88 9.17 -11.74
C TRP A 106 14.08 10.10 -10.85
N LEU A 107 14.55 11.32 -10.58
CA LEU A 107 13.82 12.32 -9.81
C LEU A 107 12.55 12.80 -10.51
N ALA A 108 12.56 12.98 -11.83
CA ALA A 108 11.36 13.31 -12.59
C ALA A 108 10.29 12.20 -12.47
N LEU A 109 10.69 10.92 -12.60
CA LEU A 109 9.79 9.79 -12.38
C LEU A 109 9.28 9.72 -10.93
N CYS A 110 10.16 9.98 -9.95
CA CYS A 110 9.80 10.04 -8.53
C CYS A 110 8.81 11.17 -8.22
N LYS A 111 8.89 12.32 -8.89
CA LYS A 111 7.93 13.44 -8.74
C LYS A 111 6.61 13.18 -9.47
N LEU A 112 6.66 12.50 -10.62
CA LEU A 112 5.49 12.12 -11.42
C LEU A 112 4.65 11.02 -10.76
N ALA A 113 5.26 9.95 -10.23
CA ALA A 113 4.53 8.80 -9.72
C ALA A 113 3.49 9.11 -8.60
N PRO A 114 3.73 10.01 -7.64
CA PRO A 114 2.73 10.47 -6.66
C PRO A 114 1.48 11.11 -7.25
N LEU A 115 1.57 11.73 -8.44
CA LEU A 115 0.39 12.21 -9.17
C LEU A 115 -0.41 11.04 -9.76
N ILE A 116 0.27 10.01 -10.26
CA ILE A 116 -0.35 8.82 -10.88
C ILE A 116 -1.03 7.92 -9.83
N PHE A 117 -0.38 7.68 -8.69
CA PHE A 117 -0.84 6.73 -7.67
C PHE A 117 -1.75 7.31 -6.59
N GLN A 118 -2.14 8.60 -6.67
CA GLN A 118 -3.09 9.16 -5.73
C GLN A 118 -4.52 8.61 -5.95
N SER A 119 -5.23 8.32 -4.86
CA SER A 119 -6.59 7.74 -4.90
C SER A 119 -7.73 8.77 -4.92
N ARG A 120 -7.39 10.07 -4.86
CA ARG A 120 -8.34 11.20 -4.85
C ARG A 120 -7.76 12.36 -5.63
N ILE A 121 -8.62 13.08 -6.36
CA ILE A 121 -8.32 14.32 -7.06
C ILE A 121 -9.32 15.36 -6.55
N GLY A 122 -8.84 16.47 -5.99
CA GLY A 122 -9.69 17.53 -5.43
C GLY A 122 -10.12 18.57 -6.47
N ASP A 123 -9.17 18.99 -7.31
CA ASP A 123 -9.38 19.83 -8.49
C ASP A 123 -8.82 19.07 -9.69
N MET A 124 -9.70 18.69 -10.64
CA MET A 124 -9.28 17.94 -11.83
C MET A 124 -8.54 18.85 -12.83
N THR A 125 -8.93 20.12 -12.96
CA THR A 125 -8.34 21.03 -13.94
C THR A 125 -6.89 21.36 -13.57
N GLN A 126 -6.63 21.73 -12.31
CA GLN A 126 -5.25 21.96 -11.86
C GLN A 126 -4.44 20.66 -11.87
N TYR A 127 -5.03 19.54 -11.45
CA TYR A 127 -4.34 18.25 -11.45
C TYR A 127 -3.87 17.81 -12.84
N LEU A 128 -4.69 18.00 -13.88
CA LEU A 128 -4.32 17.62 -15.25
C LEU A 128 -3.18 18.50 -15.79
N VAL A 129 -3.16 19.79 -15.44
CA VAL A 129 -2.02 20.69 -15.74
C VAL A 129 -0.75 20.24 -15.02
N ASP A 130 -0.83 19.98 -13.71
CA ASP A 130 0.30 19.48 -12.91
C ASP A 130 0.84 18.15 -13.49
N LEU A 131 -0.06 17.22 -13.82
CA LEU A 131 0.26 15.90 -14.39
C LEU A 131 0.94 16.02 -15.76
N GLN A 132 0.38 16.83 -16.66
CA GLN A 132 0.93 17.02 -18.01
C GLN A 132 2.36 17.57 -17.93
N ALA A 133 2.60 18.61 -17.13
CA ALA A 133 3.94 19.18 -16.97
C ALA A 133 4.96 18.16 -16.42
N HIS A 134 4.58 17.31 -15.45
CA HIS A 134 5.47 16.24 -14.95
C HIS A 134 5.71 15.12 -15.98
N ILE A 135 4.72 14.81 -16.83
CA ILE A 135 4.89 13.88 -17.96
C ILE A 135 5.86 14.47 -18.98
N ASP A 136 5.71 15.75 -19.34
CA ASP A 136 6.55 16.43 -20.33
C ASP A 136 8.01 16.54 -19.88
N ILE A 137 8.26 16.93 -18.62
CA ILE A 137 9.61 16.92 -18.02
C ILE A 137 10.24 15.52 -18.09
N PHE A 138 9.49 14.48 -17.71
CA PHE A 138 10.00 13.11 -17.70
C PHE A 138 10.28 12.59 -19.11
N LEU A 139 9.34 12.78 -20.05
CA LEU A 139 9.52 12.38 -21.45
C LEU A 139 10.65 13.15 -22.13
N TYR A 140 10.81 14.44 -21.84
CA TYR A 140 11.93 15.26 -22.32
C TYR A 140 13.27 14.70 -21.87
N LEU A 141 13.43 14.40 -20.59
CA LEU A 141 14.68 13.85 -20.05
C LEU A 141 15.00 12.47 -20.62
N MET A 142 13.98 11.61 -20.75
CA MET A 142 14.10 10.28 -21.37
C MET A 142 14.54 10.38 -22.84
N ILE A 143 13.86 11.19 -23.65
CA ILE A 143 14.16 11.36 -25.07
C ILE A 143 15.52 12.04 -25.27
N LYS A 144 15.88 13.02 -24.44
CA LYS A 144 17.18 13.73 -24.47
C LYS A 144 18.37 12.82 -24.13
N SER A 145 18.15 11.82 -23.27
CA SER A 145 19.12 10.75 -23.02
C SER A 145 19.33 9.90 -24.26
N THR A 146 18.26 9.30 -24.79
CA THR A 146 18.28 8.56 -26.06
C THR A 146 16.90 8.53 -26.71
N ALA A 147 16.86 8.77 -28.03
CA ALA A 147 15.61 8.70 -28.80
C ALA A 147 15.05 7.28 -28.91
N GLN A 148 15.83 6.23 -28.60
CA GLN A 148 15.41 4.81 -28.62
C GLN A 148 14.12 4.55 -27.81
N TRP A 149 13.88 5.35 -26.77
CA TRP A 149 12.70 5.22 -25.90
C TRP A 149 11.36 5.36 -26.64
N VAL A 150 11.31 5.99 -27.82
CA VAL A 150 10.06 6.08 -28.62
C VAL A 150 9.55 4.71 -29.10
N HIS A 151 10.41 3.68 -29.13
CA HIS A 151 10.03 2.30 -29.47
C HIS A 151 9.44 1.51 -28.29
N LYS A 152 9.24 2.10 -27.11
CA LYS A 152 8.61 1.41 -25.96
C LYS A 152 7.14 1.84 -25.82
N PRO A 153 6.15 0.99 -26.19
CA PRO A 153 4.72 1.38 -26.16
C PRO A 153 4.25 1.83 -24.78
N LYS A 154 4.74 1.20 -23.71
CA LYS A 154 4.44 1.57 -22.33
C LYS A 154 4.86 3.01 -21.98
N LEU A 155 5.88 3.57 -22.64
CA LEU A 155 6.24 4.98 -22.45
C LEU A 155 5.29 5.92 -23.22
N HIS A 156 4.90 5.56 -24.44
CA HIS A 156 3.91 6.30 -25.23
C HIS A 156 2.56 6.41 -24.51
N MET A 157 2.16 5.38 -23.74
CA MET A 157 0.93 5.40 -22.94
C MET A 157 0.84 6.51 -21.90
N LEU A 158 1.96 7.17 -21.51
CA LEU A 158 1.90 8.37 -20.66
C LEU A 158 1.14 9.52 -21.33
N LEU A 159 1.26 9.69 -22.65
CA LEU A 159 0.59 10.78 -23.39
C LEU A 159 -0.95 10.67 -23.33
N HIS A 160 -1.49 9.48 -23.09
CA HIS A 160 -2.92 9.21 -22.97
C HIS A 160 -3.43 9.22 -21.52
N LEU A 161 -2.51 9.26 -20.54
CA LEU A 161 -2.85 9.19 -19.12
C LEU A 161 -3.68 10.39 -18.62
N PRO A 162 -3.44 11.65 -19.03
CA PRO A 162 -4.28 12.78 -18.63
C PRO A 162 -5.73 12.62 -19.11
N ALA A 163 -5.94 12.34 -20.39
CA ALA A 163 -7.28 12.12 -20.95
C ALA A 163 -7.99 10.90 -20.33
N SER A 164 -7.23 9.83 -20.02
CA SER A 164 -7.76 8.68 -19.28
C SER A 164 -8.21 9.06 -17.87
N ILE A 165 -7.47 9.91 -17.16
CA ILE A 165 -7.84 10.33 -15.79
C ILE A 165 -8.98 11.34 -15.80
N GLU A 166 -9.04 12.24 -16.78
CA GLU A 166 -10.18 13.14 -17.00
C GLU A 166 -11.49 12.33 -17.17
N ARG A 167 -11.43 11.23 -17.95
CA ARG A 167 -12.61 10.43 -18.28
C ARG A 167 -13.01 9.41 -17.21
N PHE A 168 -12.05 8.77 -16.54
CA PHE A 168 -12.31 7.66 -15.61
C PHE A 168 -12.07 8.00 -14.13
N GLY A 169 -11.56 9.20 -13.82
CA GLY A 169 -11.12 9.57 -12.48
C GLY A 169 -9.71 9.04 -12.17
N PRO A 170 -9.29 9.05 -10.88
CA PRO A 170 -7.93 8.70 -10.49
C PRO A 170 -7.50 7.33 -11.02
N ALA A 171 -6.33 7.25 -11.68
CA ALA A 171 -5.90 6.03 -12.40
C ALA A 171 -5.81 4.76 -11.52
N THR A 172 -5.69 4.91 -10.21
CA THR A 172 -5.82 3.81 -9.23
C THR A 172 -7.16 3.04 -9.30
N LEU A 173 -8.22 3.64 -9.87
CA LEU A 173 -9.49 2.96 -10.16
C LEU A 173 -9.39 1.96 -11.32
N CYS A 174 -8.42 2.15 -12.21
CA CYS A 174 -8.18 1.35 -13.42
C CYS A 174 -7.05 0.32 -13.25
N SER A 175 -6.44 0.23 -12.06
CA SER A 175 -5.35 -0.71 -11.76
C SER A 175 -5.82 -2.16 -11.76
N THR A 176 -5.15 -3.05 -12.50
CA THR A 176 -5.49 -4.48 -12.54
C THR A 176 -5.03 -5.28 -11.32
N GLU A 177 -4.30 -4.67 -10.38
CA GLU A 177 -3.77 -5.30 -9.15
C GLU A 177 -4.83 -6.11 -8.37
N LYS A 178 -6.08 -5.64 -8.33
CA LYS A 178 -7.21 -6.33 -7.68
C LYS A 178 -7.82 -7.46 -8.52
N PHE A 179 -7.75 -7.38 -9.85
CA PHE A 179 -8.20 -8.44 -10.75
C PHE A 179 -7.15 -9.56 -10.83
N GLU A 180 -5.87 -9.22 -10.76
CA GLU A 180 -4.77 -10.19 -10.67
C GLU A 180 -4.75 -10.94 -9.34
N SER A 181 -5.09 -10.30 -8.21
CA SER A 181 -5.23 -11.03 -6.94
C SER A 181 -6.32 -12.11 -6.99
N TYR A 182 -7.31 -11.95 -7.87
CA TYR A 182 -8.34 -12.97 -8.15
C TYR A 182 -7.77 -14.25 -8.76
N ASN A 183 -6.58 -14.22 -9.37
CA ASN A 183 -5.85 -15.41 -9.80
C ASN A 183 -5.41 -16.29 -8.62
N GLY A 184 -5.33 -15.74 -7.39
CA GLY A 184 -5.23 -16.52 -6.16
C GLY A 184 -6.53 -17.32 -5.89
N VAL A 185 -7.69 -16.66 -5.98
CA VAL A 185 -9.00 -17.29 -5.77
C VAL A 185 -9.28 -18.38 -6.82
N LEU A 186 -8.94 -18.13 -8.08
CA LEU A 186 -9.01 -19.12 -9.17
C LEU A 186 -8.10 -20.34 -8.91
N ARG A 187 -6.86 -20.12 -8.43
CA ARG A 187 -5.94 -21.21 -8.05
C ARG A 187 -6.47 -22.00 -6.85
N ASN A 188 -6.99 -21.35 -5.82
CA ASN A 188 -7.55 -22.06 -4.65
C ASN A 188 -8.76 -22.93 -5.04
N ALA A 189 -9.66 -22.44 -5.88
CA ALA A 189 -10.77 -23.23 -6.44
C ALA A 189 -10.30 -24.46 -7.24
N SER A 190 -9.12 -24.39 -7.87
CA SER A 190 -8.46 -25.52 -8.54
C SER A 190 -7.77 -26.48 -7.55
N ILE A 191 -7.09 -25.95 -6.53
CA ILE A 191 -6.32 -26.71 -5.53
C ILE A 191 -7.24 -27.62 -4.72
N HIS A 192 -8.42 -27.14 -4.33
CA HIS A 192 -9.43 -27.89 -3.58
C HIS A 192 -10.43 -28.68 -4.45
N SER A 193 -10.30 -28.65 -5.78
CA SER A 193 -11.01 -29.56 -6.69
C SER A 193 -10.39 -30.97 -6.62
N ASN A 194 -11.11 -31.99 -7.12
CA ASN A 194 -10.55 -33.33 -7.38
C ASN A 194 -9.52 -33.35 -8.54
N ARG A 195 -9.25 -32.20 -9.16
CA ARG A 195 -8.28 -31.91 -10.24
C ARG A 195 -8.49 -32.68 -11.55
N ARG A 196 -9.59 -33.43 -11.70
CA ARG A 196 -9.90 -34.18 -12.94
C ARG A 196 -10.46 -33.31 -14.08
N ALA A 197 -11.04 -32.14 -13.76
CA ALA A 197 -11.48 -31.17 -14.76
C ALA A 197 -11.44 -29.73 -14.20
N PRO A 198 -10.24 -29.17 -13.91
CA PRO A 198 -10.11 -27.92 -13.15
C PRO A 198 -10.99 -26.78 -13.64
N GLY A 199 -10.98 -26.45 -14.94
CA GLY A 199 -11.80 -25.37 -15.50
C GLY A 199 -13.31 -25.53 -15.31
N ARG A 200 -13.83 -26.78 -15.29
CA ARG A 200 -15.25 -27.06 -15.02
C ARG A 200 -15.57 -26.91 -13.53
N ASP A 201 -14.67 -27.38 -12.67
CA ASP A 201 -14.88 -27.37 -11.23
C ASP A 201 -14.73 -25.92 -10.68
N ILE A 202 -13.79 -25.14 -11.22
CA ILE A 202 -13.71 -23.68 -11.10
C ILE A 202 -15.03 -23.03 -11.53
N ALA A 203 -15.53 -23.32 -12.74
CA ALA A 203 -16.75 -22.71 -13.26
C ALA A 203 -17.96 -22.94 -12.35
N LYS A 204 -18.14 -24.16 -11.82
CA LYS A 204 -19.19 -24.48 -10.84
C LYS A 204 -19.03 -23.73 -9.52
N THR A 205 -17.81 -23.56 -9.04
CA THR A 205 -17.53 -22.80 -7.81
C THR A 205 -17.94 -21.33 -7.98
N PHE A 206 -17.59 -20.69 -9.10
CA PHE A 206 -17.97 -19.30 -9.36
C PHE A 206 -19.45 -19.14 -9.74
N GLU A 207 -20.06 -20.10 -10.42
CA GLU A 207 -21.53 -20.20 -10.58
C GLU A 207 -22.24 -20.21 -9.22
N THR A 208 -21.75 -21.02 -8.28
CA THR A 208 -22.31 -21.14 -6.93
C THR A 208 -22.18 -19.83 -6.16
N TYR A 209 -21.00 -19.19 -6.16
CA TYR A 209 -20.81 -17.87 -5.53
C TYR A 209 -21.69 -16.78 -6.16
N ALA A 210 -21.79 -16.73 -7.49
CA ALA A 210 -22.64 -15.76 -8.19
C ALA A 210 -24.12 -15.98 -7.87
N SER A 211 -24.57 -17.23 -7.83
CA SER A 211 -25.95 -17.62 -7.50
C SER A 211 -26.29 -17.28 -6.05
N HIS A 212 -25.40 -17.60 -5.10
CA HIS A 212 -25.57 -17.21 -3.69
C HIS A 212 -25.65 -15.69 -3.54
N ARG A 213 -24.73 -14.95 -4.17
CA ARG A 213 -24.74 -13.47 -4.11
C ARG A 213 -26.04 -12.90 -4.67
N PHE A 214 -26.47 -13.34 -5.85
CA PHE A 214 -27.72 -12.90 -6.49
C PHE A 214 -28.96 -13.19 -5.63
N VAL A 215 -29.04 -14.38 -5.03
CA VAL A 215 -30.17 -14.77 -4.16
C VAL A 215 -30.16 -13.98 -2.86
N LEU A 216 -29.02 -13.90 -2.17
CA LEU A 216 -28.93 -13.26 -0.85
C LEU A 216 -29.04 -11.73 -0.92
N SER A 217 -28.65 -11.11 -2.05
CA SER A 217 -28.88 -9.68 -2.29
C SER A 217 -30.29 -9.33 -2.83
N GLY A 218 -31.22 -10.30 -2.89
CA GLY A 218 -32.61 -10.04 -3.24
C GLY A 218 -32.90 -9.90 -4.75
N GLY A 219 -32.12 -10.56 -5.60
CA GLY A 219 -32.24 -10.50 -7.06
C GLY A 219 -33.64 -10.85 -7.61
N VAL A 220 -33.94 -10.34 -8.80
CA VAL A 220 -35.24 -10.53 -9.46
C VAL A 220 -35.09 -11.55 -10.60
N ILE A 221 -35.80 -12.67 -10.50
CA ILE A 221 -35.83 -13.74 -11.51
C ILE A 221 -37.02 -13.48 -12.44
N HIS A 222 -36.77 -13.37 -13.74
CA HIS A 222 -37.83 -13.39 -14.75
C HIS A 222 -38.14 -14.83 -15.16
N ASP A 223 -39.41 -15.24 -15.04
CA ASP A 223 -39.88 -16.53 -15.51
C ASP A 223 -40.40 -16.39 -16.95
N HIS A 224 -39.59 -16.81 -17.91
CA HIS A 224 -39.93 -16.80 -19.33
C HIS A 224 -41.14 -17.67 -19.71
N SER A 225 -41.59 -18.59 -18.84
CA SER A 225 -42.76 -19.44 -19.10
C SER A 225 -44.09 -18.79 -18.72
N THR A 226 -44.10 -17.90 -17.72
CA THR A 226 -45.27 -17.14 -17.28
C THR A 226 -45.23 -15.66 -17.67
N GLY A 227 -44.06 -15.14 -18.05
CA GLY A 227 -43.81 -13.72 -18.30
C GLY A 227 -43.68 -12.88 -17.02
N ILE A 228 -43.69 -13.49 -15.83
CA ILE A 228 -43.75 -12.80 -14.54
C ILE A 228 -42.35 -12.67 -13.93
N THR A 229 -42.06 -11.54 -13.30
CA THR A 229 -40.87 -11.36 -12.45
C THR A 229 -41.18 -11.72 -11.00
N ARG A 230 -40.31 -12.52 -10.37
CA ARG A 230 -40.37 -12.88 -8.95
C ARG A 230 -39.13 -12.38 -8.21
N SER A 231 -39.33 -11.76 -7.06
CA SER A 231 -38.23 -11.44 -6.12
C SER A 231 -37.89 -12.65 -5.25
N ILE A 232 -36.72 -12.65 -4.63
CA ILE A 232 -36.41 -13.60 -3.54
C ILE A 232 -37.30 -13.31 -2.32
N GLY A 233 -37.70 -14.37 -1.61
CA GLY A 233 -38.55 -14.25 -0.41
C GLY A 233 -37.81 -13.60 0.77
N PRO A 234 -38.49 -12.75 1.57
CA PRO A 234 -37.84 -11.88 2.57
C PRO A 234 -37.07 -12.65 3.65
N ASN A 235 -37.46 -13.88 3.98
CA ASN A 235 -36.74 -14.69 4.96
C ASN A 235 -35.29 -15.00 4.54
N VAL A 236 -35.03 -15.11 3.23
CA VAL A 236 -33.68 -15.42 2.69
C VAL A 236 -32.80 -14.16 2.69
N THR A 237 -33.36 -13.01 2.31
CA THR A 237 -32.63 -11.73 2.39
C THR A 237 -32.41 -11.32 3.85
N ASN A 238 -33.37 -11.57 4.74
CA ASN A 238 -33.24 -11.29 6.18
C ASN A 238 -32.19 -12.18 6.85
N PHE A 239 -32.06 -13.45 6.43
CA PHE A 239 -30.99 -14.33 6.90
C PHE A 239 -29.60 -13.73 6.60
N PHE A 240 -29.38 -13.22 5.38
CA PHE A 240 -28.14 -12.51 5.04
C PHE A 240 -27.99 -11.20 5.82
N SER A 241 -29.02 -10.35 5.83
CA SER A 241 -28.99 -9.03 6.49
C SER A 241 -28.71 -9.11 8.00
N ASN A 242 -29.20 -10.16 8.66
CA ASN A 242 -29.09 -10.31 10.12
C ASN A 242 -27.89 -11.16 10.56
N SER A 243 -27.29 -11.96 9.66
CA SER A 243 -26.18 -12.87 10.01
C SER A 243 -24.82 -12.30 9.60
N LYS A 244 -24.17 -11.61 10.53
CA LYS A 244 -22.82 -11.03 10.34
C LYS A 244 -21.80 -12.09 9.87
N VAL A 245 -21.88 -13.32 10.38
CA VAL A 245 -21.00 -14.44 10.00
C VAL A 245 -21.18 -14.83 8.53
N VAL A 246 -22.42 -14.84 8.03
CA VAL A 246 -22.73 -15.16 6.62
C VAL A 246 -22.37 -14.01 5.68
N GLN A 247 -22.43 -12.76 6.15
CA GLN A 247 -21.87 -11.62 5.43
C GLN A 247 -20.35 -11.77 5.28
N GLN A 248 -19.64 -12.02 6.39
CA GLN A 248 -18.19 -12.16 6.43
C GLN A 248 -17.68 -13.32 5.56
N SER A 249 -18.34 -14.48 5.60
CA SER A 249 -17.96 -15.65 4.77
C SER A 249 -18.23 -15.47 3.27
N LEU A 250 -19.02 -14.45 2.90
CA LEU A 250 -19.24 -14.01 1.51
C LEU A 250 -18.48 -12.73 1.16
N GLY A 251 -17.51 -12.32 1.99
CA GLY A 251 -16.66 -11.14 1.76
C GLY A 251 -17.37 -9.78 1.94
N TYR A 252 -18.56 -9.76 2.55
CA TYR A 252 -19.30 -8.55 2.84
C TYR A 252 -19.18 -8.16 4.33
N ASN A 253 -19.15 -6.86 4.61
CA ASN A 253 -19.11 -6.34 5.96
C ASN A 253 -19.90 -5.03 6.01
N ALA A 254 -21.13 -5.08 6.54
CA ALA A 254 -22.03 -3.92 6.58
C ALA A 254 -21.42 -2.71 7.31
N ALA A 255 -20.74 -2.94 8.44
CA ALA A 255 -20.10 -1.87 9.23
C ALA A 255 -18.92 -1.20 8.49
N LYS A 256 -18.16 -1.95 7.69
CA LYS A 256 -17.15 -1.35 6.77
C LYS A 256 -17.77 -0.73 5.50
N SER A 257 -19.07 -0.91 5.27
CA SER A 257 -19.77 -0.46 4.05
C SER A 257 -20.61 0.80 4.23
N ASP A 258 -21.16 1.06 5.43
CA ASP A 258 -21.84 2.33 5.73
C ASP A 258 -20.81 3.38 6.18
N THR A 259 -20.69 4.49 5.44
CA THR A 259 -19.61 5.48 5.61
C THR A 259 -19.81 6.43 6.80
N ARG A 260 -20.85 6.19 7.61
CA ARG A 260 -21.31 7.06 8.71
C ARG A 260 -20.47 6.93 9.99
N ASP A 261 -19.79 5.80 10.19
CA ASP A 261 -19.01 5.50 11.41
C ASP A 261 -17.66 6.25 11.50
N ASN A 262 -17.37 7.17 10.57
CA ASN A 262 -16.18 8.04 10.61
C ASN A 262 -16.17 9.07 11.79
N GLN A 263 -17.06 8.96 12.77
CA GLN A 263 -17.11 9.83 13.95
C GLN A 263 -16.19 9.37 15.10
N ASP A 264 -15.68 8.13 15.04
CA ASP A 264 -14.84 7.52 16.08
C ASP A 264 -13.37 7.97 16.08
N PHE A 265 -13.01 8.99 15.28
CA PHE A 265 -11.65 9.52 15.17
C PHE A 265 -11.61 11.03 15.49
N PRO A 266 -10.60 11.54 16.23
CA PRO A 266 -9.46 10.83 16.80
C PRO A 266 -9.80 10.03 18.07
N ARG A 267 -9.31 8.79 18.16
CA ARG A 267 -9.37 7.95 19.36
C ARG A 267 -7.97 7.61 19.84
N THR A 268 -7.87 6.92 20.97
CA THR A 268 -6.60 6.35 21.43
C THR A 268 -6.87 5.04 22.15
N SER A 269 -6.04 4.05 21.86
CA SER A 269 -5.97 2.73 22.52
C SER A 269 -5.76 2.80 24.04
N GLY A 270 -5.52 4.00 24.60
CA GLY A 270 -5.42 4.22 26.04
C GLY A 270 -4.07 3.81 26.63
N VAL A 271 -3.19 3.21 25.82
CA VAL A 271 -1.82 2.80 26.15
C VAL A 271 -1.01 4.00 26.66
N CYS A 272 -0.40 3.84 27.84
CA CYS A 272 0.53 4.81 28.41
C CYS A 272 1.75 4.99 27.50
N ALA A 273 2.42 6.15 27.54
CA ALA A 273 3.81 6.20 27.10
C ALA A 273 4.67 5.19 27.90
N HIS A 274 5.74 4.67 27.29
CA HIS A 274 6.71 3.83 28.00
C HIS A 274 7.39 4.63 29.12
N LYS A 275 7.83 3.95 30.20
CA LYS A 275 8.41 4.61 31.39
C LYS A 275 9.62 5.50 31.07
N GLU A 276 10.36 5.16 30.01
CA GLU A 276 11.53 5.89 29.51
C GLU A 276 11.16 7.15 28.70
N ASP A 277 9.94 7.20 28.13
CA ASP A 277 9.42 8.31 27.30
C ASP A 277 8.56 9.31 28.10
N VAL A 278 8.45 9.16 29.42
CA VAL A 278 7.61 10.05 30.25
C VAL A 278 8.23 11.43 30.33
N LYS A 279 7.57 12.41 29.69
CA LYS A 279 7.92 13.84 29.73
C LYS A 279 7.09 14.56 30.81
N PRO A 280 7.56 15.71 31.35
CA PRO A 280 6.75 16.52 32.26
C PRO A 280 5.50 17.05 31.58
N ILE A 281 4.43 17.24 32.35
CA ILE A 281 3.15 17.80 31.86
C ILE A 281 3.39 19.23 31.33
N PRO A 282 2.97 19.56 30.09
CA PRO A 282 3.06 20.91 29.54
C PRO A 282 2.37 21.95 30.46
N HIS A 283 2.99 23.11 30.64
CA HIS A 283 2.48 24.17 31.53
C HIS A 283 1.08 24.66 31.11
N GLU A 284 0.78 24.61 29.81
CA GLU A 284 -0.51 24.94 29.21
C GLU A 284 -1.64 23.98 29.63
N LEU A 285 -1.30 22.72 29.98
CA LEU A 285 -2.25 21.76 30.56
C LEU A 285 -2.33 21.88 32.08
N ALA A 286 -1.19 22.13 32.75
CA ALA A 286 -1.12 22.23 34.20
C ALA A 286 -1.92 23.40 34.80
N GLY A 287 -2.18 24.45 34.03
CA GLY A 287 -2.98 25.62 34.46
C GLY A 287 -4.50 25.49 34.29
N SER A 288 -5.02 24.32 33.92
CA SER A 288 -6.45 24.15 33.60
C SER A 288 -7.34 24.00 34.85
N SER A 289 -8.48 24.70 34.86
CA SER A 289 -9.37 24.78 36.02
C SER A 289 -10.13 23.47 36.28
N GLY A 290 -10.06 22.95 37.51
CA GLY A 290 -10.88 21.83 37.98
C GLY A 290 -10.19 20.46 37.98
N GLU A 291 -8.87 20.41 38.24
CA GLU A 291 -8.08 19.18 38.43
C GLU A 291 -8.34 18.06 37.40
N PRO A 292 -8.26 18.33 36.09
CA PRO A 292 -8.54 17.32 35.08
C PRO A 292 -7.49 16.21 35.10
N LEU A 293 -7.92 14.97 34.85
CA LEU A 293 -7.02 13.82 34.78
C LEU A 293 -6.21 13.86 33.48
N ILE A 294 -4.96 14.34 33.60
CA ILE A 294 -3.97 14.41 32.52
C ILE A 294 -3.16 13.10 32.49
N LYS A 295 -3.02 12.49 31.31
CA LYS A 295 -2.26 11.25 31.09
C LYS A 295 -1.42 11.38 29.82
N GLN A 296 -0.12 11.09 29.89
CA GLN A 296 0.68 10.89 28.68
C GLN A 296 0.30 9.55 28.02
N ILE A 297 -0.05 9.61 26.74
CA ILE A 297 -0.42 8.47 25.92
C ILE A 297 0.67 8.22 24.89
N HIS A 298 0.79 6.99 24.41
CA HIS A 298 1.77 6.64 23.37
C HIS A 298 1.36 7.14 21.97
N HIS A 299 0.06 7.38 21.75
CA HIS A 299 -0.62 6.85 20.56
C HIS A 299 -1.99 7.52 20.34
N ILE A 300 -2.36 7.94 19.12
CA ILE A 300 -3.70 8.50 18.78
C ILE A 300 -4.14 8.06 17.37
N ASP A 301 -5.12 7.16 17.24
CA ASP A 301 -5.71 6.75 15.95
C ASP A 301 -6.54 7.88 15.35
N ILE A 302 -6.34 8.23 14.07
CA ILE A 302 -7.09 9.32 13.40
C ILE A 302 -7.57 8.97 11.98
N ASP A 303 -7.28 7.75 11.52
CA ASP A 303 -8.19 6.95 10.69
C ASP A 303 -7.79 5.46 10.83
N ASN A 304 -8.38 4.58 10.01
CA ASN A 304 -8.11 3.14 9.99
C ASN A 304 -6.67 2.74 9.60
N HIS A 305 -5.84 3.70 9.19
CA HIS A 305 -4.49 3.46 8.67
C HIS A 305 -3.41 4.34 9.34
N ASN A 306 -3.78 5.34 10.16
CA ASN A 306 -2.86 6.40 10.64
C ASN A 306 -3.10 6.79 12.12
N GLN A 307 -2.10 6.59 13.01
CA GLN A 307 -2.33 6.57 14.47
C GLN A 307 -1.36 7.34 15.45
N VAL A 308 -0.76 8.49 15.07
CA VAL A 308 0.19 9.41 15.77
C VAL A 308 1.13 8.85 16.86
N HIS A 309 2.43 9.14 16.81
CA HIS A 309 3.36 8.89 17.92
C HIS A 309 4.35 10.05 18.16
N GLN A 310 4.99 10.06 19.32
CA GLN A 310 6.25 10.78 19.54
C GLN A 310 7.26 10.46 18.44
N GLY A 311 7.93 11.47 17.90
CA GLY A 311 8.87 11.34 16.78
C GLY A 311 8.25 11.52 15.39
N ALA A 312 6.94 11.36 15.22
CA ALA A 312 6.26 11.52 13.91
C ALA A 312 6.32 12.96 13.42
N PHE A 313 6.39 13.14 12.10
CA PHE A 313 6.07 14.41 11.46
C PHE A 313 4.57 14.53 11.23
N VAL A 314 4.03 15.71 11.50
CA VAL A 314 2.63 16.08 11.31
C VAL A 314 2.54 17.44 10.64
N VAL A 315 1.43 17.70 9.95
CA VAL A 315 1.10 19.01 9.41
C VAL A 315 -0.07 19.56 10.21
N VAL A 316 0.10 20.74 10.81
CA VAL A 316 -0.93 21.39 11.61
C VAL A 316 -1.34 22.73 11.00
N PRO A 317 -2.63 23.12 11.04
CA PRO A 317 -3.04 24.46 10.68
C PRO A 317 -2.59 25.43 11.77
N THR A 318 -2.23 26.65 11.41
CA THR A 318 -1.92 27.67 12.41
C THR A 318 -3.20 28.21 13.04
N LEU A 319 -3.22 28.42 14.36
CA LEU A 319 -4.35 29.11 15.01
C LEU A 319 -4.54 30.51 14.43
N GLY A 320 -5.64 30.73 13.71
CA GLY A 320 -6.05 32.02 13.17
C GLY A 320 -5.50 32.38 11.79
N GLU A 321 -4.66 31.54 11.17
CA GLU A 321 -4.09 31.78 9.84
C GLU A 321 -4.39 30.58 8.92
N ALA A 322 -4.58 30.82 7.62
CA ALA A 322 -4.78 29.76 6.62
C ALA A 322 -3.48 29.00 6.24
N GLU A 323 -2.38 29.23 6.98
CA GLU A 323 -1.07 28.66 6.71
C GLU A 323 -0.82 27.39 7.52
N TRP A 324 -0.39 26.34 6.83
CA TRP A 324 0.00 25.05 7.39
C TRP A 324 1.45 25.05 7.86
N ARG A 325 1.75 24.41 8.99
CA ARG A 325 3.10 24.26 9.53
C ARG A 325 3.44 22.79 9.69
N ILE A 326 4.66 22.42 9.28
CA ILE A 326 5.22 21.11 9.58
C ILE A 326 5.74 21.13 11.02
N ALA A 327 5.52 20.05 11.75
CA ALA A 327 6.06 19.88 13.09
C ALA A 327 6.40 18.41 13.37
N ARG A 328 7.31 18.17 14.32
CA ARG A 328 7.61 16.83 14.84
C ARG A 328 7.00 16.69 16.24
N VAL A 329 6.32 15.58 16.50
CA VAL A 329 5.64 15.33 17.78
C VAL A 329 6.67 15.04 18.88
N GLU A 330 6.63 15.81 19.95
CA GLU A 330 7.47 15.65 21.14
C GLU A 330 6.81 14.76 22.20
N SER A 331 5.50 14.90 22.41
CA SER A 331 4.71 14.05 23.32
C SER A 331 3.22 14.13 23.03
N LEU A 332 2.44 13.14 23.48
CA LEU A 332 1.00 13.04 23.28
C LEU A 332 0.26 12.93 24.62
N TRP A 333 -0.83 13.67 24.76
CA TRP A 333 -1.53 13.86 26.03
C TRP A 333 -3.02 13.66 25.89
N GLN A 334 -3.61 12.93 26.83
CA GLN A 334 -5.05 12.88 27.05
C GLN A 334 -5.40 13.70 28.28
N VAL A 335 -6.47 14.49 28.18
CA VAL A 335 -7.05 15.26 29.29
C VAL A 335 -8.51 14.82 29.44
N LYS A 336 -8.90 14.25 30.59
CA LYS A 336 -10.31 14.06 30.95
C LYS A 336 -10.77 15.20 31.83
N SER A 337 -11.88 15.84 31.47
CA SER A 337 -12.55 16.89 32.24
C SER A 337 -14.03 16.56 32.44
N LEU A 338 -14.73 17.32 33.29
CA LEU A 338 -16.18 17.23 33.44
C LEU A 338 -16.96 17.46 32.13
N HIS A 339 -16.35 18.13 31.15
CA HIS A 339 -16.94 18.43 29.84
C HIS A 339 -16.51 17.43 28.74
N GLY A 340 -15.81 16.35 29.10
CA GLY A 340 -15.40 15.28 28.18
C GLY A 340 -13.89 15.06 28.05
N ARG A 341 -13.51 14.28 27.04
CA ARG A 341 -12.13 13.86 26.71
C ARG A 341 -11.57 14.77 25.61
N ALA A 342 -10.43 15.38 25.87
CA ALA A 342 -9.63 16.07 24.85
C ALA A 342 -8.27 15.38 24.68
N LEU A 343 -7.71 15.46 23.47
CA LEU A 343 -6.39 14.94 23.12
C LEU A 343 -5.51 16.09 22.62
N TYR A 344 -4.22 16.02 22.90
CA TYR A 344 -3.24 17.06 22.54
C TYR A 344 -1.92 16.45 22.09
N ALA A 345 -1.24 17.13 21.17
CA ALA A 345 0.13 16.87 20.80
C ALA A 345 1.00 18.08 21.19
N GLN A 346 2.07 17.83 21.94
CA GLN A 346 3.17 18.78 22.07
C GLN A 346 4.08 18.56 20.87
N ILE A 347 4.40 19.62 20.13
CA ILE A 347 5.10 19.52 18.84
C ILE A 347 6.22 20.57 18.73
N THR A 348 7.35 20.20 18.14
CA THR A 348 8.41 21.14 17.73
C THR A 348 8.17 21.54 16.28
N VAL A 349 7.99 22.83 16.02
CA VAL A 349 7.68 23.36 14.68
C VAL A 349 8.95 23.42 13.81
N PHE A 350 8.80 23.13 12.52
CA PHE A 350 9.84 23.24 11.50
C PHE A 350 9.57 24.44 10.57
N LEU A 351 10.63 25.07 10.11
CA LEU A 351 10.61 26.16 9.13
C LEU A 351 10.84 25.57 7.73
N VAL A 352 9.99 25.91 6.78
CA VAL A 352 10.19 25.59 5.36
C VAL A 352 11.36 26.42 4.82
N ARG A 353 12.20 25.81 3.99
CA ARG A 353 13.43 26.40 3.45
C ARG A 353 13.44 26.35 1.92
N GLU A 354 14.58 26.71 1.34
CA GLU A 354 14.96 26.50 -0.05
C GLU A 354 14.88 25.01 -0.48
N VAL A 355 15.03 24.74 -1.78
CA VAL A 355 15.09 23.36 -2.31
C VAL A 355 16.51 22.84 -2.11
N ASP A 356 16.66 21.57 -1.77
CA ASP A 356 17.95 20.89 -1.71
C ASP A 356 18.49 20.60 -3.12
N ASP A 357 19.73 21.01 -3.41
CA ASP A 357 20.34 20.86 -4.74
C ASP A 357 20.64 19.41 -5.14
N PHE A 358 20.69 18.46 -4.18
CA PHE A 358 21.00 17.06 -4.45
C PHE A 358 19.75 16.19 -4.60
N TYR A 359 18.75 16.36 -3.73
CA TYR A 359 17.49 15.61 -3.78
C TYR A 359 16.41 16.29 -4.64
N GLU A 360 16.59 17.56 -5.01
CA GLU A 360 15.56 18.44 -5.60
C GLU A 360 14.26 18.48 -4.77
N MET A 361 14.39 18.35 -3.45
CA MET A 361 13.28 18.27 -2.49
C MET A 361 13.28 19.46 -1.53
N ARG A 362 12.11 19.81 -1.00
CA ARG A 362 11.95 20.99 -0.13
C ARG A 362 12.59 20.73 1.24
N MET A 363 13.61 21.52 1.60
CA MET A 363 14.23 21.43 2.93
C MET A 363 13.31 21.99 4.01
N ILE A 364 13.45 21.43 5.21
CA ILE A 364 12.84 21.93 6.45
C ILE A 364 13.87 21.93 7.58
N LEU A 365 13.85 22.98 8.41
CA LEU A 365 14.80 23.20 9.50
C LEU A 365 14.05 23.30 10.83
N ARG A 366 14.51 22.57 11.85
CA ARG A 366 13.92 22.58 13.19
C ARG A 366 14.01 23.97 13.81
N SER A 367 12.88 24.48 14.31
CA SER A 367 12.86 25.73 15.07
C SER A 367 12.98 25.48 16.57
N LYS A 368 13.31 26.52 17.32
CA LYS A 368 13.25 26.52 18.80
C LYS A 368 11.82 26.65 19.35
N ARG A 369 10.78 26.64 18.50
CA ARG A 369 9.38 26.84 18.88
C ARG A 369 8.68 25.50 19.11
N VAL A 370 8.51 25.16 20.38
CA VAL A 370 7.57 24.12 20.83
C VAL A 370 6.18 24.74 20.98
N VAL A 371 5.13 24.00 20.65
CA VAL A 371 3.72 24.40 20.77
C VAL A 371 2.89 23.22 21.26
N LEU A 372 1.83 23.47 22.03
CA LEU A 372 0.78 22.48 22.31
C LEU A 372 -0.40 22.68 21.35
N VAL A 373 -0.82 21.63 20.65
CA VAL A 373 -1.93 21.65 19.70
C VAL A 373 -2.98 20.61 20.10
N ASN A 374 -4.27 20.96 20.03
CA ASN A 374 -5.36 20.00 20.23
C ASN A 374 -5.41 19.03 19.04
N ALA A 375 -5.38 17.72 19.30
CA ALA A 375 -4.95 16.73 18.32
C ALA A 375 -6.04 16.34 17.30
N LYS A 376 -5.72 16.54 16.00
CA LYS A 376 -6.32 15.90 14.82
C LYS A 376 -5.18 15.65 13.77
N GLU A 377 -4.94 14.37 13.37
CA GLU A 377 -4.11 13.76 12.25
C GLU A 377 -2.53 13.69 12.39
N ARG A 378 -1.66 12.72 11.94
CA ARG A 378 -1.63 11.32 11.34
C ARG A 378 -0.29 10.50 11.68
N ARG A 379 0.14 9.41 10.96
CA ARG A 379 1.32 8.48 11.27
C ARG A 379 1.95 7.76 10.01
N GLN A 380 2.52 6.53 9.90
CA GLN A 380 2.60 5.26 10.70
C GLN A 380 3.78 4.27 10.34
N THR A 381 4.59 3.82 11.34
CA THR A 381 4.92 2.40 11.78
C THR A 381 6.20 2.32 12.67
N SER A 382 6.51 1.15 13.29
CA SER A 382 7.70 0.91 14.13
C SER A 382 8.12 -0.57 14.28
N VAL A 383 9.39 -0.90 14.00
CA VAL A 383 10.08 -2.19 14.32
C VAL A 383 11.52 -1.87 14.79
N LYS A 384 12.19 -2.73 15.57
CA LYS A 384 13.59 -2.52 16.00
C LYS A 384 14.53 -3.58 15.42
N SER A 385 15.59 -3.12 14.75
CA SER A 385 16.79 -3.90 14.42
C SER A 385 18.04 -3.00 14.59
N TRP A 386 19.25 -3.51 14.34
CA TRP A 386 20.48 -2.71 14.49
C TRP A 386 20.70 -1.79 13.28
N GLU A 387 20.49 -0.49 13.47
CA GLU A 387 20.53 0.54 12.40
C GLU A 387 21.79 1.42 12.46
N VAL A 388 22.18 1.96 11.30
CA VAL A 388 23.08 3.11 11.22
C VAL A 388 22.26 4.37 11.49
N THR A 389 22.43 4.97 12.67
CA THR A 389 21.59 6.08 13.14
C THR A 389 22.06 7.43 12.59
N HIS A 390 21.15 8.17 11.94
CA HIS A 390 21.43 9.53 11.47
C HIS A 390 21.52 10.50 12.66
N SER A 391 22.67 11.15 12.83
CA SER A 391 22.96 12.01 13.97
C SER A 391 22.35 13.42 13.87
N ASP A 392 22.03 13.89 12.66
CA ASP A 392 21.26 15.13 12.49
C ASP A 392 19.79 14.90 12.87
N GLN A 393 19.26 15.81 13.68
CA GLN A 393 17.87 15.83 14.15
C GLN A 393 17.19 17.20 13.91
N ASP A 394 17.86 18.08 13.16
CA ASP A 394 17.46 19.46 12.92
C ASP A 394 17.21 19.75 11.42
N HIS A 395 17.93 19.09 10.49
CA HIS A 395 17.74 19.22 9.03
C HIS A 395 17.02 18.01 8.42
N TYR A 396 16.00 18.25 7.59
CA TYR A 396 15.26 17.20 6.85
C TYR A 396 14.81 17.72 5.48
N VAL A 397 14.40 16.82 4.59
CA VAL A 397 13.68 17.14 3.33
C VAL A 397 12.29 16.51 3.32
N ILE A 398 11.32 17.17 2.69
CA ILE A 398 10.00 16.60 2.42
C ILE A 398 10.12 15.61 1.27
N ASN A 399 9.84 14.32 1.50
CA ASN A 399 9.92 13.29 0.47
C ASN A 399 8.90 13.56 -0.65
N ALA A 400 9.35 14.14 -1.75
CA ALA A 400 8.52 14.44 -2.91
C ALA A 400 8.10 13.20 -3.71
N ALA A 401 8.67 12.04 -3.42
CA ALA A 401 8.35 10.76 -4.06
C ALA A 401 7.26 9.96 -3.31
N SER A 402 6.82 10.40 -2.12
CA SER A 402 5.90 9.63 -1.28
C SER A 402 4.50 9.51 -1.91
N PHE A 403 3.91 8.31 -1.81
CA PHE A 403 2.52 8.05 -2.21
C PHE A 403 1.55 8.24 -1.04
N HIS A 404 2.05 8.55 0.17
CA HIS A 404 1.24 8.94 1.31
C HIS A 404 0.95 10.44 1.27
N ALA A 405 -0.34 10.81 1.34
CA ALA A 405 -0.82 12.20 1.25
C ALA A 405 -0.09 13.04 0.16
N PRO A 406 -0.05 12.58 -1.11
CA PRO A 406 0.81 13.17 -2.14
C PRO A 406 0.37 14.58 -2.54
N ASP A 407 -0.92 14.89 -2.40
CA ASP A 407 -1.50 16.22 -2.50
C ASP A 407 -0.94 17.18 -1.43
N LEU A 408 -0.89 16.71 -0.17
CA LEU A 408 -0.34 17.47 0.96
C LEU A 408 1.19 17.67 0.80
N HIS A 409 1.90 16.63 0.36
CA HIS A 409 3.34 16.71 0.08
C HIS A 409 3.64 17.72 -1.04
N ARG A 410 2.86 17.77 -2.12
CA ARG A 410 3.00 18.80 -3.17
C ARG A 410 2.63 20.20 -2.66
N ALA A 411 1.50 20.36 -1.97
CA ALA A 411 0.99 21.66 -1.51
C ALA A 411 1.89 22.37 -0.48
N ILE A 412 2.67 21.61 0.29
CA ILE A 412 3.65 22.13 1.25
C ILE A 412 5.06 22.16 0.66
N GLY A 413 5.43 21.12 -0.11
CA GLY A 413 6.72 21.05 -0.78
C GLY A 413 6.92 22.18 -1.78
N ARG A 414 5.87 22.57 -2.51
CA ARG A 414 5.85 23.70 -3.47
C ARG A 414 7.12 23.72 -4.32
N LEU A 415 7.43 22.57 -4.92
CA LEU A 415 8.58 22.46 -5.81
C LEU A 415 8.29 23.26 -7.10
N PRO A 416 9.30 23.89 -7.71
CA PRO A 416 9.15 24.40 -9.06
C PRO A 416 8.86 23.23 -10.02
N VAL A 417 8.06 23.51 -11.03
CA VAL A 417 7.75 22.62 -12.14
C VAL A 417 8.05 23.43 -13.39
N ASP A 418 9.21 23.18 -14.00
CA ASP A 418 9.71 24.00 -15.11
C ASP A 418 9.08 23.57 -16.44
N GLU A 419 8.62 24.54 -17.23
CA GLU A 419 8.01 24.30 -18.54
C GLU A 419 9.07 23.89 -19.57
N VAL A 420 8.88 22.75 -20.24
CA VAL A 420 9.78 22.31 -21.33
C VAL A 420 9.37 23.01 -22.63
N LEU A 421 10.12 24.03 -23.01
CA LEU A 421 9.84 24.86 -24.19
C LEU A 421 10.07 24.09 -25.51
N ASP A 422 9.39 24.50 -26.58
CA ASP A 422 9.57 23.96 -27.95
C ASP A 422 11.04 23.90 -28.39
N ALA A 423 11.83 24.91 -28.00
CA ALA A 423 13.25 25.00 -28.31
C ALA A 423 14.08 23.93 -27.57
N ASP A 424 13.72 23.64 -26.31
CA ASP A 424 14.34 22.59 -25.51
C ASP A 424 13.95 21.21 -26.03
N TRP A 425 12.67 20.97 -26.34
CA TRP A 425 12.23 19.77 -27.06
C TRP A 425 13.02 19.55 -28.36
N ALA A 426 13.11 20.57 -29.21
CA ALA A 426 13.86 20.49 -30.46
C ALA A 426 15.37 20.27 -30.25
N ALA A 427 15.96 20.71 -29.13
CA ALA A 427 17.33 20.40 -28.76
C ALA A 427 17.49 18.97 -28.21
N GLY A 428 16.61 18.55 -27.30
CA GLY A 428 16.62 17.23 -26.67
C GLY A 428 16.41 16.10 -27.66
N ILE A 429 15.45 16.23 -28.59
CA ILE A 429 15.21 15.25 -29.65
C ILE A 429 16.46 15.08 -30.55
N ARG A 430 17.14 16.17 -30.90
CA ARG A 430 18.38 16.11 -31.70
C ARG A 430 19.55 15.49 -30.92
N GLN A 431 19.66 15.78 -29.62
CA GLN A 431 20.67 15.15 -28.76
C GLN A 431 20.42 13.64 -28.66
N GLY A 432 19.20 13.24 -28.29
CA GLY A 432 18.82 11.84 -28.11
C GLY A 432 18.92 11.00 -29.38
N LEU A 433 18.59 11.58 -30.55
CA LEU A 433 18.79 10.92 -31.83
C LEU A 433 20.28 10.69 -32.12
N ALA A 434 21.13 11.71 -31.89
CA ALA A 434 22.58 11.55 -32.06
C ALA A 434 23.18 10.50 -31.10
N THR A 435 22.69 10.40 -29.85
CA THR A 435 23.07 9.31 -28.92
C THR A 435 22.65 7.94 -29.46
N TRP A 436 21.43 7.83 -30.00
CA TRP A 436 20.89 6.57 -30.49
C TRP A 436 21.56 6.10 -31.79
N ASP A 437 21.82 7.01 -32.73
CA ASP A 437 22.58 6.76 -33.96
C ASP A 437 24.00 6.27 -33.64
N ALA A 438 24.66 6.91 -32.66
CA ALA A 438 26.00 6.53 -32.20
C ALA A 438 26.03 5.15 -31.50
N ALA A 439 24.96 4.76 -30.82
CA ALA A 439 24.82 3.45 -30.17
C ALA A 439 24.50 2.32 -31.16
N THR A 440 23.73 2.60 -32.22
CA THR A 440 23.26 1.60 -33.20
C THR A 440 24.18 1.43 -34.41
N GLY A 441 25.11 2.37 -34.66
CA GLY A 441 26.11 2.24 -35.72
C GLY A 441 25.52 2.28 -37.14
N GLY A 442 24.31 2.83 -37.32
CA GLY A 442 23.62 2.92 -38.61
C GLY A 442 22.87 1.65 -39.04
N GLY A 443 22.69 0.67 -38.14
CA GLY A 443 21.82 -0.49 -38.36
C GLY A 443 20.71 -0.54 -37.33
N ALA A 444 19.46 -0.76 -37.75
CA ALA A 444 18.35 -0.95 -36.82
C ALA A 444 18.58 -2.22 -35.98
N GLN A 445 18.65 -2.06 -34.66
CA GLN A 445 18.53 -3.16 -33.71
C GLN A 445 17.04 -3.35 -33.40
N ASP A 446 16.48 -4.50 -33.76
CA ASP A 446 15.19 -4.94 -33.22
C ASP A 446 15.29 -5.05 -31.69
N SER A 447 14.19 -4.78 -30.99
CA SER A 447 14.16 -4.84 -29.54
C SER A 447 13.94 -6.28 -29.05
N ASP A 448 14.98 -6.89 -28.46
CA ASP A 448 14.95 -8.19 -27.77
C ASP A 448 14.10 -8.18 -26.47
N GLU A 449 12.85 -7.71 -26.52
CA GLU A 449 11.88 -7.76 -25.42
C GLU A 449 10.45 -8.01 -25.94
N GLU A 450 10.23 -9.11 -26.67
CA GLU A 450 8.88 -9.68 -26.85
C GLU A 450 8.85 -11.22 -27.02
N GLN A 451 9.97 -11.86 -27.38
CA GLN A 451 10.11 -13.34 -27.34
C GLN A 451 10.55 -13.80 -25.95
N GLY A 452 9.60 -13.87 -25.01
CA GLY A 452 9.90 -14.36 -23.65
C GLY A 452 8.85 -14.14 -22.56
N GLU A 453 7.73 -13.46 -22.81
CA GLU A 453 6.63 -13.33 -21.82
C GLU A 453 5.64 -14.52 -21.85
N ASP A 454 6.15 -15.74 -22.08
CA ASP A 454 5.39 -16.98 -21.86
C ASP A 454 5.34 -17.34 -20.35
N ALA A 455 4.18 -17.09 -19.76
CA ALA A 455 3.55 -17.85 -18.67
C ALA A 455 4.41 -18.33 -17.47
N ASN A 456 5.36 -17.54 -16.97
CA ASN A 456 6.05 -17.84 -15.70
C ASN A 456 5.37 -17.19 -14.47
N ALA A 457 4.14 -17.62 -14.22
CA ALA A 457 3.40 -17.40 -12.96
C ALA A 457 2.98 -18.73 -12.29
N ALA A 458 3.64 -19.82 -12.68
CA ALA A 458 3.49 -21.17 -12.15
C ALA A 458 4.72 -22.03 -12.51
N ASP A 459 5.80 -21.91 -11.74
CA ASP A 459 6.79 -22.98 -11.48
C ASP A 459 7.82 -22.50 -10.45
N GLU A 460 7.48 -22.62 -9.17
CA GLU A 460 8.51 -22.79 -8.12
C GLU A 460 8.77 -24.29 -8.00
N ALA A 461 9.76 -24.78 -8.74
CA ALA A 461 10.10 -26.20 -8.76
C ALA A 461 10.74 -26.65 -7.44
N GLU A 462 10.24 -27.73 -6.87
CA GLU A 462 10.70 -28.29 -5.59
C GLU A 462 12.16 -28.78 -5.66
N ASP A 463 12.96 -28.51 -4.63
CA ASP A 463 14.36 -28.96 -4.51
C ASP A 463 14.44 -30.45 -4.14
N MET A 464 14.03 -31.31 -5.08
CA MET A 464 13.95 -32.76 -4.93
C MET A 464 15.32 -33.45 -5.09
N CYS A 465 16.25 -33.14 -4.19
CA CYS A 465 17.55 -33.81 -4.09
C CYS A 465 17.44 -35.23 -3.47
N GLY A 466 16.73 -36.13 -4.16
CA GLY A 466 16.54 -37.52 -3.76
C GLY A 466 17.79 -38.40 -3.97
N PRO A 467 18.18 -39.26 -3.00
CA PRO A 467 19.33 -40.15 -3.13
C PRO A 467 19.05 -41.38 -4.02
N GLU A 468 20.12 -41.99 -4.53
CA GLU A 468 20.06 -43.11 -5.49
C GLU A 468 19.43 -44.41 -4.91
N TYR A 469 18.85 -45.22 -5.81
CA TYR A 469 18.18 -46.47 -5.47
C TYR A 469 19.14 -47.56 -4.96
N GLY A 470 18.91 -48.01 -3.71
CA GLY A 470 19.39 -49.29 -3.19
C GLY A 470 18.25 -50.06 -2.52
N ALA A 471 18.07 -51.33 -2.88
CA ALA A 471 16.98 -52.19 -2.38
C ALA A 471 17.52 -53.55 -1.89
N PRO A 472 16.72 -54.37 -1.17
CA PRO A 472 16.05 -54.03 0.07
C PRO A 472 16.52 -54.92 1.24
N GLY A 473 16.42 -54.43 2.48
CA GLY A 473 16.78 -55.16 3.70
C GLY A 473 15.56 -55.58 4.54
N ASP A 474 15.67 -56.73 5.20
CA ASP A 474 14.61 -57.38 6.01
C ASP A 474 14.69 -56.98 7.52
N GLN A 475 13.68 -57.38 8.30
CA GLN A 475 13.64 -57.51 9.78
C GLN A 475 13.33 -56.25 10.63
N GLY A 476 12.04 -56.09 10.97
CA GLY A 476 11.50 -56.54 12.27
C GLY A 476 11.81 -55.77 13.58
N LEU A 477 10.71 -55.37 14.26
CA LEU A 477 10.56 -55.14 15.72
C LEU A 477 11.38 -54.01 16.39
N GLY A 478 10.68 -53.06 17.03
CA GLY A 478 11.30 -52.12 17.99
C GLY A 478 10.37 -51.01 18.50
N VAL A 479 10.04 -51.02 19.80
CA VAL A 479 9.16 -50.06 20.47
C VAL A 479 9.98 -48.87 21.00
N THR A 480 9.54 -47.61 20.82
CA THR A 480 9.38 -46.56 21.88
C THR A 480 8.96 -45.20 21.28
N VAL A 481 8.55 -44.27 22.15
CA VAL A 481 8.03 -42.93 21.83
C VAL A 481 9.02 -41.88 22.33
N ASP A 482 9.20 -40.78 21.62
CA ASP A 482 9.45 -39.46 22.23
C ASP A 482 8.94 -38.32 21.31
N GLU A 483 8.89 -37.09 21.85
CA GLU A 483 8.15 -35.94 21.31
C GLU A 483 8.92 -35.09 20.26
N GLY A 484 8.22 -34.17 19.57
CA GLY A 484 8.87 -33.05 18.86
C GLY A 484 8.36 -32.66 17.47
N ILE A 485 7.06 -32.41 17.28
CA ILE A 485 6.58 -31.72 16.06
C ILE A 485 6.62 -30.21 16.29
N LEU A 486 7.55 -29.53 15.62
CA LEU A 486 7.55 -28.07 15.46
C LEU A 486 6.75 -27.72 14.19
N SER A 487 5.62 -27.02 14.34
CA SER A 487 4.96 -26.40 13.19
C SER A 487 5.79 -25.17 12.74
N HIS A 488 5.91 -25.01 11.43
CA HIS A 488 6.60 -23.87 10.83
C HIS A 488 5.58 -23.00 10.10
N ASP A 489 4.75 -22.32 10.88
CA ASP A 489 3.71 -21.43 10.37
C ASP A 489 4.33 -20.15 9.78
N ASP A 490 3.89 -19.74 8.58
CA ASP A 490 4.40 -18.59 7.82
C ASP A 490 3.26 -17.59 7.53
N PRO A 491 3.00 -16.62 8.42
CA PRO A 491 1.84 -15.74 8.34
C PRO A 491 2.20 -14.34 7.81
N ASP A 492 2.10 -14.12 6.50
CA ASP A 492 2.21 -12.74 5.92
C ASP A 492 1.48 -12.56 4.56
N ALA A 493 0.40 -13.31 4.34
CA ALA A 493 -0.43 -13.18 3.14
C ALA A 493 -1.55 -12.13 3.35
N GLU A 494 -1.29 -10.86 3.02
CA GLU A 494 -2.25 -9.75 3.13
C GLU A 494 -3.47 -9.85 2.16
N GLY A 495 -4.36 -10.79 2.43
CA GLY A 495 -5.76 -10.77 2.00
C GLY A 495 -6.65 -10.66 3.24
N SER A 496 -7.32 -9.52 3.45
CA SER A 496 -8.01 -9.24 4.72
C SER A 496 -9.23 -10.14 4.97
N THR A 497 -9.01 -11.25 5.68
CA THR A 497 -10.04 -12.16 6.21
C THR A 497 -9.82 -12.49 7.69
N ASP A 498 -9.45 -11.50 8.51
CA ASP A 498 -9.39 -11.62 9.97
C ASP A 498 -10.79 -11.82 10.57
N SER A 499 -11.19 -13.09 10.75
CA SER A 499 -11.92 -13.57 11.95
C SER A 499 -12.26 -15.06 11.86
N MET A 500 -11.31 -15.95 12.17
CA MET A 500 -11.59 -17.32 12.62
C MET A 500 -10.58 -17.71 13.72
N TYR A 501 -11.00 -18.64 14.59
CA TYR A 501 -10.25 -19.17 15.74
C TYR A 501 -9.92 -18.17 16.86
N GLN A 502 -10.94 -17.84 17.64
CA GLN A 502 -10.83 -17.90 19.10
C GLN A 502 -11.84 -18.92 19.62
N SER A 503 -11.34 -19.95 20.31
CA SER A 503 -12.14 -20.87 21.12
C SER A 503 -12.38 -20.21 22.48
N SER A 504 -13.65 -19.98 22.82
CA SER A 504 -14.04 -19.65 24.19
C SER A 504 -14.20 -20.95 24.98
N GLU A 505 -13.14 -21.32 25.71
CA GLU A 505 -13.28 -22.16 26.89
C GLU A 505 -13.49 -21.24 28.10
N ASP A 506 -14.24 -21.78 29.07
CA ASP A 506 -15.01 -21.13 30.13
C ASP A 506 -14.30 -20.10 31.04
N ASP A 507 -15.10 -19.20 31.62
CA ASP A 507 -14.99 -18.69 33.00
C ASP A 507 -16.27 -17.88 33.37
N GLU A 508 -17.32 -18.57 33.82
CA GLU A 508 -18.52 -17.96 34.45
C GLU A 508 -18.44 -18.08 35.98
N ASP A 509 -17.72 -17.15 36.63
CA ASP A 509 -17.84 -16.90 38.07
C ASP A 509 -19.09 -16.05 38.33
N ASP A 510 -20.19 -16.67 38.78
CA ASP A 510 -21.38 -15.97 39.29
C ASP A 510 -21.87 -16.66 40.60
N ASP A 511 -21.67 -15.97 41.73
CA ASP A 511 -21.98 -16.48 43.09
C ASP A 511 -23.49 -16.68 43.29
N VAL A 512 -23.93 -17.91 43.56
CA VAL A 512 -25.32 -18.21 43.97
C VAL A 512 -25.36 -19.02 45.26
N GLU A 513 -25.60 -18.34 46.38
CA GLU A 513 -25.95 -18.98 47.65
C GLU A 513 -27.29 -19.74 47.53
N TYR A 514 -27.30 -21.04 47.85
CA TYR A 514 -28.53 -21.73 48.25
C TYR A 514 -28.31 -22.62 49.47
N HIS A 515 -29.08 -22.35 50.52
CA HIS A 515 -29.08 -23.14 51.74
C HIS A 515 -30.07 -24.32 51.62
N ASP A 516 -29.55 -25.53 51.84
CA ASP A 516 -30.09 -26.53 52.77
C ASP A 516 -31.56 -26.99 52.60
N HIS A 517 -31.76 -28.22 52.09
CA HIS A 517 -32.28 -29.31 52.94
C HIS A 517 -32.22 -30.73 52.34
N SER A 518 -32.14 -31.69 53.26
CA SER A 518 -32.10 -33.15 53.11
C SER A 518 -33.28 -33.80 52.39
N GLY A 519 -33.07 -35.02 51.86
CA GLY A 519 -34.13 -36.04 51.76
C GLY A 519 -33.84 -37.16 50.76
N ASP A 520 -33.69 -38.39 51.25
CA ASP A 520 -33.68 -39.61 50.43
C ASP A 520 -35.04 -39.83 49.73
N ASP A 521 -35.07 -40.41 48.52
CA ASP A 521 -35.81 -41.67 48.30
C ASP A 521 -35.49 -42.39 46.98
N GLU A 522 -36.03 -43.62 46.89
CA GLU A 522 -35.64 -44.75 46.06
C GLU A 522 -36.30 -44.87 44.64
N VAL A 523 -35.84 -45.87 43.85
CA VAL A 523 -36.60 -46.65 42.82
C VAL A 523 -36.79 -46.13 41.36
N SER A 524 -35.96 -46.71 40.47
CA SER A 524 -36.26 -47.47 39.23
C SER A 524 -37.14 -46.97 38.05
N ALA A 525 -36.58 -47.17 36.84
CA ALA A 525 -37.22 -47.45 35.53
C ALA A 525 -38.02 -46.31 34.84
N GLU A 526 -38.18 -46.28 33.51
CA GLU A 526 -37.73 -47.19 32.42
C GLU A 526 -36.72 -46.51 31.45
#